data_AF-A0A350PE38-F1
#
_entry.id   AF-A0A350PE38-F1
#
_cell.length_a   1.000
_cell.length_b   1.000
_cell.length_c   1.000
_cell.angle_alpha   90.00
_cell.angle_beta   90.00
_cell.angle_gamma   90.00
#
_symmetry.space_group_name_H-M   'P 1'
#
loop_
_entity.id
_entity.type
_entity.pdbx_description
1 polymer ?
#
loop_
_entity_poly.entity_id
_entity_poly.type
_entity_poly.pdbx_seq_one_letter_code
_entity_poly.pdbx_strand_id
1 'polypeptide(L)'
;MNLKNEVHSLLKRIFIASFCVLTFGTFTYELKAQDTFEITDPTQNTPQEYTIKSVTVQGNESTREQFIINASSLTVGRQITYPGEDIADAIKRLFRSGLFADVEILIEEISLSDISLIIKVTEKPRLIEYKIEGVKRSQRKDIEALLTITPGVAITEAVIAKAKNTIHRFYKEKGYWHTKVEASIEDAPDLNNRARLIFDVDAGVRLEIKDIKFEGNEAYSDRKLTKKMKPLKEDKWWKILSKKVYKQSDYDEGIANVLAYYRKNG
;
A
#
# COMPACT_ATOMS: atom_id res chain seq x y z
N MET A 1 -6.18 99.14 6.92
CA MET A 1 -6.16 98.28 8.12
C MET A 1 -7.56 98.22 8.67
N ASN A 2 -8.41 97.27 8.24
CA ASN A 2 -9.78 97.27 8.74
C ASN A 2 -10.48 95.91 8.61
N LEU A 3 -10.92 95.46 9.79
CA LEU A 3 -11.58 94.24 10.27
C LEU A 3 -12.66 93.54 9.41
N LYS A 4 -12.97 93.98 8.18
CA LYS A 4 -14.05 93.34 7.38
C LYS A 4 -13.67 91.99 6.75
N ASN A 5 -12.38 91.77 6.47
CA ASN A 5 -11.94 90.54 5.78
C ASN A 5 -11.66 89.36 6.73
N GLU A 6 -11.38 89.62 8.02
CA GLU A 6 -11.20 88.54 9.00
C GLU A 6 -12.52 87.94 9.46
N VAL A 7 -13.57 88.76 9.64
CA VAL A 7 -14.91 88.30 10.06
C VAL A 7 -15.55 87.39 8.99
N HIS A 8 -15.30 87.65 7.71
CA HIS A 8 -15.81 86.81 6.62
C HIS A 8 -15.06 85.46 6.49
N SER A 9 -13.78 85.39 6.91
CA SER A 9 -13.03 84.13 6.94
C SER A 9 -13.39 83.26 8.15
N LEU A 10 -13.72 83.88 9.29
CA LEU A 10 -14.16 83.19 10.50
C LEU A 10 -15.59 82.65 10.39
N LEU A 11 -16.49 83.38 9.72
CA LEU A 11 -17.85 82.88 9.41
C LEU A 11 -17.85 81.73 8.39
N LYS A 12 -16.91 81.71 7.43
CA LYS A 12 -16.74 80.55 6.53
C LYS A 12 -16.14 79.33 7.21
N ARG A 13 -15.27 79.51 8.22
CA ARG A 13 -14.69 78.40 9.00
C ARG A 13 -15.67 77.79 10.01
N ILE A 14 -16.61 78.58 10.54
CA ILE A 14 -17.66 78.08 11.43
C ILE A 14 -18.77 77.36 10.66
N PHE A 15 -19.05 77.74 9.40
CA PHE A 15 -20.03 77.02 8.56
C PHE A 15 -19.50 75.68 8.01
N ILE A 16 -18.18 75.48 7.98
CA ILE A 16 -17.54 74.22 7.56
C ILE A 16 -17.37 73.25 8.75
N ALA A 17 -17.54 73.71 9.99
CA ALA A 17 -17.38 72.89 11.20
C ALA A 17 -18.70 72.35 11.81
N SER A 18 -19.87 72.67 11.23
CA SER A 18 -21.18 72.25 11.76
C SER A 18 -21.94 71.23 10.89
N PHE A 19 -21.26 70.58 9.96
CA PHE A 19 -21.77 69.38 9.26
C PHE A 19 -20.86 68.17 9.50
N CYS A 20 -20.50 67.96 10.77
CA CYS A 20 -19.71 66.81 11.24
C CYS A 20 -20.44 66.01 12.33
N VAL A 21 -21.78 65.93 12.26
CA VAL A 21 -22.56 65.08 13.15
C VAL A 21 -23.23 63.98 12.33
N LEU A 22 -22.61 62.80 12.43
CA LEU A 22 -23.22 61.47 12.29
C LEU A 22 -23.68 61.04 10.89
N THR A 23 -22.76 60.98 9.93
CA THR A 23 -22.75 59.82 9.03
C THR A 23 -21.94 58.72 9.70
N PHE A 24 -22.64 57.84 10.43
CA PHE A 24 -22.15 56.49 10.70
C PHE A 24 -22.08 55.80 9.33
N GLY A 25 -21.00 56.06 8.59
CA GLY A 25 -20.68 55.31 7.41
C GLY A 25 -20.32 53.90 7.85
N THR A 26 -21.29 53.00 7.80
CA THR A 26 -21.00 51.58 7.75
C THR A 26 -20.19 51.36 6.48
N PHE A 27 -18.86 51.42 6.60
CA PHE A 27 -17.97 50.76 5.67
C PHE A 27 -18.26 49.26 5.79
N THR A 28 -19.30 48.80 5.10
CA THR A 28 -19.43 47.41 4.73
C THR A 28 -18.29 47.14 3.76
N TYR A 29 -17.19 46.61 4.28
CA TYR A 29 -16.27 45.86 3.44
C TYR A 29 -17.10 44.71 2.87
N GLU A 30 -17.53 44.82 1.62
CA GLU A 30 -17.90 43.65 0.84
C GLU A 30 -16.63 42.82 0.72
N LEU A 31 -16.46 41.89 1.65
CA LEU A 31 -15.63 40.72 1.45
C LEU A 31 -16.22 40.02 0.22
N LYS A 32 -15.64 40.26 -0.95
CA LYS A 32 -15.78 39.33 -2.07
C LYS A 32 -15.12 38.04 -1.61
N ALA A 33 -15.91 37.16 -1.01
CA ALA A 33 -15.58 35.76 -0.86
C ALA A 33 -15.45 35.19 -2.26
N GLN A 34 -14.24 35.24 -2.80
CA GLN A 34 -13.90 34.59 -4.07
C GLN A 34 -13.52 33.14 -3.78
N ASP A 35 -14.45 32.41 -3.18
CA ASP A 35 -14.53 30.95 -3.21
C ASP A 35 -15.91 30.61 -3.77
N THR A 36 -16.20 31.09 -4.98
CA THR A 36 -17.21 30.45 -5.81
C THR A 36 -16.67 29.08 -6.17
N PHE A 37 -17.06 28.07 -5.40
CA PHE A 37 -17.07 26.71 -5.89
C PHE A 37 -17.89 26.74 -7.18
N GLU A 38 -17.23 26.63 -8.34
CA GLU A 38 -17.93 26.34 -9.58
C GLU A 38 -18.53 24.95 -9.40
N ILE A 39 -19.79 24.89 -8.97
CA ILE A 39 -20.59 23.68 -9.04
C ILE A 39 -20.87 23.47 -10.52
N THR A 40 -19.93 22.82 -11.22
CA THR A 40 -20.20 22.28 -12.53
C THR A 40 -21.25 21.20 -12.34
N ASP A 41 -22.39 21.35 -12.99
CA ASP A 41 -23.45 20.35 -12.98
C ASP A 41 -22.85 19.02 -13.50
N PRO A 42 -22.83 17.94 -12.68
CA PRO A 42 -22.19 16.67 -13.06
C PRO A 42 -22.85 16.02 -14.28
N THR A 43 -24.02 16.50 -14.71
CA THR A 43 -24.69 16.06 -15.94
C THR A 43 -24.21 16.76 -17.21
N GLN A 44 -23.39 17.81 -17.10
CA GLN A 44 -22.83 18.54 -18.26
C GLN A 44 -21.59 17.87 -18.86
N ASN A 45 -20.94 16.98 -18.11
CA ASN A 45 -19.78 16.23 -18.58
C ASN A 45 -20.25 14.94 -19.28
N THR A 46 -20.85 15.12 -20.45
CA THR A 46 -21.30 13.97 -21.25
C THR A 46 -20.07 13.22 -21.77
N PRO A 47 -19.96 11.90 -21.53
CA PRO A 47 -18.87 11.11 -22.07
C PRO A 47 -18.82 11.23 -23.60
N GLN A 48 -17.68 11.67 -24.12
CA GLN A 48 -17.42 11.78 -25.56
C GLN A 48 -16.28 10.86 -25.97
N GLU A 49 -16.32 10.40 -27.22
CA GLU A 49 -15.24 9.61 -27.79
C GLU A 49 -14.16 10.52 -28.38
N TYR A 50 -12.91 10.27 -28.02
CA TYR A 50 -11.75 10.95 -28.56
C TYR A 50 -10.72 9.93 -29.06
N THR A 51 -10.01 10.29 -30.11
CA THR A 51 -8.83 9.56 -30.60
C THR A 51 -7.59 10.12 -29.92
N ILE A 52 -6.78 9.25 -29.34
CA ILE A 52 -5.52 9.67 -28.70
C ILE A 52 -4.54 10.14 -29.78
N LYS A 53 -4.18 11.41 -29.77
CA LYS A 53 -3.24 12.02 -30.72
C LYS A 53 -1.78 11.88 -30.27
N SER A 54 -1.53 12.13 -28.98
CA SER A 54 -0.20 11.95 -28.36
C SER A 54 -0.33 11.50 -26.91
N VAL A 55 0.69 10.78 -26.45
CA VAL A 55 0.85 10.42 -25.04
C VAL A 55 2.30 10.63 -24.67
N THR A 56 2.53 11.48 -23.67
CA THR A 56 3.87 11.77 -23.13
C THR A 56 3.95 11.23 -21.72
N VAL A 57 5.10 10.67 -21.34
CA VAL A 57 5.33 10.19 -19.97
C VAL A 57 6.30 11.09 -19.22
N GLN A 58 6.01 11.33 -17.94
CA GLN A 58 6.84 12.14 -17.04
C GLN A 58 7.07 11.40 -15.71
N GLY A 59 8.22 11.64 -15.08
CA GLY A 59 8.57 11.07 -13.77
C GLY A 59 9.09 9.63 -13.80
N ASN A 60 9.18 9.01 -14.99
CA ASN A 60 9.88 7.75 -15.16
C ASN A 60 11.40 7.98 -15.20
N GLU A 61 12.14 7.16 -14.46
CA GLU A 61 13.60 7.24 -14.38
C GLU A 61 14.24 5.99 -14.97
N SER A 62 13.71 4.82 -14.60
CA SER A 62 14.28 3.53 -14.95
C SER A 62 13.35 2.69 -15.82
N THR A 63 12.05 2.98 -15.77
CA THR A 63 11.04 2.34 -16.61
C THR A 63 10.96 3.05 -17.96
N ARG A 64 10.92 2.27 -19.03
CA ARG A 64 10.82 2.81 -20.39
C ARG A 64 9.43 3.43 -20.62
N GLU A 65 9.39 4.62 -21.18
CA GLU A 65 8.16 5.32 -21.55
C GLU A 65 7.18 4.43 -22.34
N GLN A 66 7.65 3.75 -23.39
CA GLN A 66 6.79 2.87 -24.19
C GLN A 66 6.15 1.74 -23.37
N PHE A 67 6.82 1.23 -22.34
CA PHE A 67 6.23 0.23 -21.47
C PHE A 67 5.05 0.82 -20.68
N ILE A 68 5.19 2.05 -20.17
CA ILE A 68 4.15 2.77 -19.43
C ILE A 68 2.94 3.02 -20.32
N ILE A 69 3.16 3.52 -21.54
CA ILE A 69 2.11 3.75 -22.56
C ILE A 69 1.37 2.44 -22.89
N ASN A 70 2.11 1.34 -23.08
CA ASN A 70 1.49 0.06 -23.40
C ASN A 70 0.73 -0.52 -22.19
N ALA A 71 1.30 -0.43 -21.00
CA ALA A 71 0.70 -0.93 -19.76
C ALA A 71 -0.57 -0.15 -19.38
N SER A 72 -0.61 1.16 -19.64
CA SER A 72 -1.81 1.98 -19.46
C SER A 72 -2.89 1.67 -20.50
N SER A 73 -2.50 1.09 -21.64
CA SER A 73 -3.33 0.88 -22.83
C SER A 73 -3.81 2.18 -23.49
N LEU A 74 -3.22 3.33 -23.13
CA LEU A 74 -3.46 4.63 -23.77
C LEU A 74 -2.45 4.81 -24.89
N THR A 75 -2.70 4.17 -26.03
CA THR A 75 -1.81 4.21 -27.19
C THR A 75 -2.31 5.21 -28.22
N VAL A 76 -1.38 5.86 -28.94
CA VAL A 76 -1.72 6.78 -30.03
C VAL A 76 -2.59 6.07 -31.08
N GLY A 77 -3.66 6.74 -31.51
CA GLY A 77 -4.67 6.22 -32.44
C GLY A 77 -5.80 5.42 -31.80
N ARG A 78 -5.72 5.09 -30.50
CA ARG A 78 -6.83 4.43 -29.79
C ARG A 78 -7.96 5.43 -29.54
N GLN A 79 -9.21 4.97 -29.69
CA GLN A 79 -10.39 5.68 -29.22
C GLN A 79 -10.62 5.41 -27.73
N ILE A 80 -10.87 6.48 -26.98
CA ILE A 80 -11.22 6.43 -25.55
C ILE A 80 -12.41 7.33 -25.26
N THR A 81 -13.12 7.01 -24.19
CA THR A 81 -14.20 7.85 -23.67
C THR A 81 -13.67 8.79 -22.58
N TYR A 82 -13.88 10.10 -22.75
CA TYR A 82 -13.59 11.10 -21.74
C TYR A 82 -14.74 12.11 -21.58
N PRO A 83 -15.11 12.49 -20.34
CA PRO A 83 -14.77 11.78 -19.11
C PRO A 83 -15.37 10.37 -19.09
N GLY A 84 -14.66 9.39 -18.52
CA GLY A 84 -15.06 7.98 -18.57
C GLY A 84 -14.11 7.03 -17.85
N GLU A 85 -14.36 5.73 -17.99
CA GLU A 85 -13.60 4.68 -17.29
C GLU A 85 -12.20 4.42 -17.89
N ASP A 86 -11.95 4.77 -19.16
CA ASP A 86 -10.68 4.46 -19.83
C ASP A 86 -9.46 5.00 -19.08
N ILE A 87 -9.53 6.24 -18.59
CA ILE A 87 -8.45 6.86 -17.80
C ILE A 87 -8.33 6.19 -16.43
N ALA A 88 -9.45 5.95 -15.75
CA ALA A 88 -9.44 5.31 -14.44
C ALA A 88 -8.86 3.88 -14.52
N ASP A 89 -9.20 3.14 -15.56
CA ASP A 89 -8.69 1.81 -15.79
C ASP A 89 -7.22 1.80 -16.21
N ALA A 90 -6.77 2.82 -16.95
CA ALA A 90 -5.35 3.01 -17.24
C ALA A 90 -4.54 3.21 -15.95
N ILE A 91 -5.03 4.04 -15.03
CA ILE A 91 -4.44 4.24 -13.70
C ILE A 91 -4.41 2.90 -12.93
N LYS A 92 -5.54 2.18 -12.87
CA LYS A 92 -5.60 0.86 -12.20
C LYS A 92 -4.62 -0.15 -12.80
N ARG A 93 -4.47 -0.20 -14.12
CA ARG A 93 -3.52 -1.09 -14.81
C ARG A 93 -2.07 -0.76 -14.45
N LEU A 94 -1.72 0.52 -14.43
CA LEU A 94 -0.39 0.97 -14.01
C LEU A 94 -0.11 0.62 -12.54
N PHE A 95 -1.04 0.86 -11.62
CA PHE A 95 -0.88 0.42 -10.22
C PHE A 95 -0.75 -1.11 -10.10
N ARG A 96 -1.53 -1.88 -10.88
CA ARG A 96 -1.46 -3.35 -10.92
C ARG A 96 -0.11 -3.88 -11.43
N SER A 97 0.65 -3.09 -12.19
CA SER A 97 2.03 -3.47 -12.53
C SER A 97 2.92 -3.57 -11.29
N GLY A 98 2.56 -2.90 -10.20
CA GLY A 98 3.30 -2.85 -8.94
C GLY A 98 4.55 -1.98 -8.98
N LEU A 99 4.85 -1.33 -10.11
CA LEU A 99 6.09 -0.57 -10.32
C LEU A 99 6.01 0.88 -9.87
N PHE A 100 4.81 1.43 -9.69
CA PHE A 100 4.60 2.84 -9.40
C PHE A 100 4.01 3.03 -8.00
N ALA A 101 4.53 4.02 -7.28
CA ALA A 101 4.01 4.49 -6.01
C ALA A 101 2.84 5.47 -6.22
N ASP A 102 2.88 6.23 -7.32
CA ASP A 102 1.85 7.19 -7.69
C ASP A 102 1.70 7.26 -9.21
N VAL A 103 0.48 7.52 -9.67
CA VAL A 103 0.11 7.60 -11.10
C VAL A 103 -0.97 8.67 -11.27
N GLU A 104 -0.68 9.65 -12.11
CA GLU A 104 -1.59 10.71 -12.50
C GLU A 104 -1.66 10.80 -14.03
N ILE A 105 -2.86 11.01 -14.58
CA ILE A 105 -3.06 11.19 -16.03
C ILE A 105 -3.74 12.53 -16.24
N LEU A 106 -3.05 13.42 -16.94
CA LEU A 106 -3.48 14.77 -17.23
C LEU A 106 -3.82 14.92 -18.71
N ILE A 107 -4.72 15.84 -19.00
CA ILE A 107 -5.02 16.26 -20.37
C ILE A 107 -4.12 17.43 -20.70
N GLU A 108 -3.31 17.27 -21.75
CA GLU A 108 -2.45 18.32 -22.29
C GLU A 108 -3.22 19.21 -23.25
N GLU A 109 -3.96 18.59 -24.17
CA GLU A 109 -4.75 19.26 -25.19
C GLU A 109 -6.00 18.41 -25.49
N ILE A 110 -7.13 19.09 -25.72
CA ILE A 110 -8.36 18.45 -26.19
C ILE A 110 -8.93 19.27 -27.35
N SER A 111 -9.38 18.58 -28.39
CA SER A 111 -9.96 19.18 -29.59
C SER A 111 -11.32 18.52 -29.90
N LEU A 112 -11.88 18.74 -31.10
CA LEU A 112 -13.19 18.20 -31.46
C LEU A 112 -13.26 16.67 -31.45
N SER A 113 -12.19 15.99 -31.87
CA SER A 113 -12.13 14.53 -31.96
C SER A 113 -10.89 13.93 -31.33
N ASP A 114 -9.90 14.75 -30.95
CA ASP A 114 -8.60 14.27 -30.52
C ASP A 114 -8.27 14.72 -29.10
N ILE A 115 -7.54 13.87 -28.38
CA ILE A 115 -7.06 14.13 -27.02
C ILE A 115 -5.57 13.80 -26.91
N SER A 116 -4.82 14.66 -26.21
CA SER A 116 -3.40 14.52 -25.90
C SER A 116 -3.23 14.37 -24.40
N LEU A 117 -2.46 13.37 -23.96
CA LEU A 117 -2.37 12.97 -22.55
C LEU A 117 -0.93 13.04 -22.03
N ILE A 118 -0.79 13.43 -20.76
CA ILE A 118 0.46 13.29 -20.01
C ILE A 118 0.25 12.28 -18.90
N ILE A 119 1.04 11.19 -18.90
CA ILE A 119 1.07 10.21 -17.82
C ILE A 119 2.23 10.57 -16.89
N LYS A 120 1.93 11.08 -15.71
CA LYS A 120 2.90 11.30 -14.64
C LYS A 120 2.95 10.05 -13.75
N VAL A 121 4.16 9.57 -13.48
CA VAL A 121 4.37 8.43 -12.58
C VAL A 121 5.45 8.75 -11.55
N THR A 122 5.28 8.19 -10.35
CA THR A 122 6.37 8.08 -9.38
C THR A 122 6.76 6.62 -9.28
N GLU A 123 7.96 6.24 -9.71
CA GLU A 123 8.44 4.85 -9.63
C GLU A 123 8.70 4.42 -8.18
N LYS A 124 8.38 3.17 -7.83
CA LYS A 124 8.79 2.58 -6.56
C LYS A 124 10.31 2.43 -6.50
N PRO A 125 10.92 2.57 -5.30
CA PRO A 125 12.36 2.51 -5.15
C PRO A 125 12.92 1.15 -5.54
N ARG A 126 14.15 1.16 -6.05
CA ARG A 126 14.91 -0.05 -6.34
C ARG A 126 15.68 -0.53 -5.11
N LEU A 127 15.70 -1.84 -4.92
CA LEU A 127 16.33 -2.48 -3.78
C LEU A 127 17.86 -2.37 -3.87
N ILE A 128 18.49 -1.83 -2.83
CA ILE A 128 19.95 -1.89 -2.65
C ILE A 128 20.33 -3.23 -2.05
N GLU A 129 19.75 -3.51 -0.90
CA GLU A 129 19.96 -4.69 -0.08
C GLU A 129 18.74 -4.88 0.81
N TYR A 130 18.63 -6.06 1.40
CA TYR A 130 17.65 -6.33 2.45
C TYR A 130 18.35 -6.72 3.75
N LYS A 131 17.71 -6.45 4.88
CA LYS A 131 18.17 -6.83 6.22
C LYS A 131 17.09 -7.63 6.92
N ILE A 132 17.50 -8.59 7.75
CA ILE A 132 16.60 -9.38 8.58
C ILE A 132 17.02 -9.21 10.05
N GLU A 133 16.15 -8.59 10.81
CA GLU A 133 16.32 -8.26 12.22
C GLU A 133 15.44 -9.15 13.11
N GLY A 134 15.63 -9.11 14.43
CA GLY A 134 14.92 -9.98 15.37
C GLY A 134 15.34 -11.47 15.35
N VAL A 135 16.25 -11.87 14.45
CA VAL A 135 16.68 -13.27 14.29
C VAL A 135 18.12 -13.54 14.73
N LYS A 136 18.40 -14.78 15.19
CA LYS A 136 19.76 -15.24 15.47
C LYS A 136 20.58 -15.33 14.18
N ARG A 137 21.89 -15.04 14.27
CA ARG A 137 22.81 -15.03 13.11
C ARG A 137 22.78 -16.32 12.27
N SER A 138 22.67 -17.49 12.90
CA SER A 138 22.58 -18.77 12.18
C SER A 138 21.28 -18.89 11.39
N GLN A 139 20.14 -18.59 12.02
CA GLN A 139 18.84 -18.59 11.36
C GLN A 139 18.77 -17.57 10.23
N ARG A 140 19.38 -16.40 10.41
CA ARG A 140 19.47 -15.37 9.37
C ARG A 140 20.07 -15.92 8.08
N LYS A 141 21.22 -16.59 8.17
CA LYS A 141 21.90 -17.19 7.02
C LYS A 141 21.04 -18.24 6.33
N ASP A 142 20.35 -19.08 7.11
CA ASP A 142 19.44 -20.08 6.55
C ASP A 142 18.29 -19.41 5.78
N ILE A 143 17.72 -18.32 6.32
CA ILE A 143 16.63 -17.57 5.69
C ILE A 143 17.13 -16.85 4.43
N GLU A 144 18.28 -16.18 4.50
CA GLU A 144 18.92 -15.51 3.36
C GLU A 144 19.15 -16.48 2.19
N ALA A 145 19.54 -17.73 2.47
CA ALA A 145 19.69 -18.77 1.46
C ALA A 145 18.36 -19.21 0.80
N LEU A 146 17.23 -18.99 1.47
CA LEU A 146 15.89 -19.31 0.95
C LEU A 146 15.23 -18.12 0.24
N LEU A 147 15.65 -16.89 0.53
CA LEU A 147 15.09 -15.69 -0.06
C LEU A 147 15.60 -15.48 -1.49
N THR A 148 14.67 -15.51 -2.45
CA THR A 148 14.96 -15.22 -3.86
C THR A 148 14.75 -13.72 -4.16
N ILE A 149 15.49 -12.84 -3.47
CA ILE A 149 15.42 -11.38 -3.69
C ILE A 149 16.75 -10.92 -4.28
N THR A 150 16.69 -10.29 -5.45
CA THR A 150 17.86 -9.79 -6.16
C THR A 150 17.97 -8.27 -5.99
N PRO A 151 19.13 -7.73 -5.60
CA PRO A 151 19.38 -6.29 -5.65
C PRO A 151 19.08 -5.68 -7.03
N GLY A 152 18.59 -4.45 -7.05
CA GLY A 152 18.27 -3.68 -8.25
C GLY A 152 16.85 -3.84 -8.77
N VAL A 153 16.08 -4.82 -8.28
CA VAL A 153 14.65 -4.95 -8.58
C VAL A 153 13.83 -3.89 -7.84
N ALA A 154 12.68 -3.51 -8.39
CA ALA A 154 11.74 -2.62 -7.70
C ALA A 154 11.18 -3.30 -6.43
N ILE A 155 11.08 -2.53 -5.35
CA ILE A 155 10.48 -3.00 -4.09
C ILE A 155 8.96 -2.99 -4.24
N THR A 156 8.42 -4.09 -4.75
CA THR A 156 6.97 -4.27 -4.96
C THR A 156 6.33 -5.04 -3.81
N GLU A 157 5.01 -4.89 -3.64
CA GLU A 157 4.24 -5.66 -2.65
C GLU A 157 4.37 -7.18 -2.88
N ALA A 158 4.47 -7.61 -4.14
CA ALA A 158 4.66 -9.01 -4.47
C ALA A 158 6.03 -9.54 -3.99
N VAL A 159 7.09 -8.74 -4.12
CA VAL A 159 8.42 -9.10 -3.60
C VAL A 159 8.40 -9.19 -2.08
N ILE A 160 7.81 -8.19 -1.40
CA ILE A 160 7.68 -8.16 0.07
C ILE A 160 6.86 -9.37 0.55
N ALA A 161 5.70 -9.62 -0.04
CA ALA A 161 4.81 -10.72 0.35
C ALA A 161 5.48 -12.09 0.15
N LYS A 162 6.18 -12.30 -0.98
CA LYS A 162 6.92 -13.53 -1.24
C LYS A 162 8.03 -13.76 -0.20
N ALA A 163 8.74 -12.69 0.18
CA ALA A 163 9.76 -12.73 1.22
C ALA A 163 9.17 -13.07 2.60
N LYS A 164 8.13 -12.34 3.03
CA LYS A 164 7.39 -12.60 4.28
C LYS A 164 6.91 -14.05 4.34
N ASN A 165 6.28 -14.55 3.27
CA ASN A 165 5.80 -15.94 3.20
C ASN A 165 6.93 -16.97 3.31
N THR A 166 8.11 -16.67 2.76
CA THR A 166 9.29 -17.54 2.87
C THR A 166 9.81 -17.58 4.30
N ILE A 167 9.88 -16.42 4.98
CA ILE A 167 10.27 -16.31 6.38
C ILE A 167 9.26 -17.06 7.28
N HIS A 168 7.95 -16.85 7.08
CA HIS A 168 6.91 -17.58 7.80
C HIS A 168 7.03 -19.09 7.62
N ARG A 169 7.24 -19.57 6.39
CA ARG A 169 7.40 -21.00 6.11
C ARG A 169 8.60 -21.59 6.85
N PHE A 170 9.75 -20.91 6.81
CA PHE A 170 10.96 -21.32 7.53
C PHE A 170 10.69 -21.50 9.05
N TYR A 171 10.01 -20.55 9.65
CA TYR A 171 9.69 -20.59 11.09
C TYR A 171 8.61 -21.63 11.42
N LYS A 172 7.59 -21.76 10.56
CA LYS A 172 6.53 -22.77 10.68
C LYS A 172 7.10 -24.19 10.70
N GLU A 173 8.07 -24.50 9.83
CA GLU A 173 8.75 -25.80 9.82
C GLU A 173 9.52 -26.10 11.12
N LYS A 174 9.97 -25.05 11.81
CA LYS A 174 10.64 -25.12 13.12
C LYS A 174 9.67 -25.10 14.31
N GLY A 175 8.37 -24.96 14.06
CA GLY A 175 7.30 -25.01 15.05
C GLY A 175 6.80 -23.67 15.54
N TYR A 176 7.22 -22.59 14.90
CA TYR A 176 6.81 -21.23 15.23
C TYR A 176 5.66 -20.83 14.31
N TRP A 177 4.43 -21.16 14.72
CA TRP A 177 3.23 -20.95 13.90
C TRP A 177 2.73 -19.51 13.92
N HIS A 178 3.04 -18.78 14.99
CA HIS A 178 2.62 -17.38 15.20
C HIS A 178 3.75 -16.38 14.98
N THR A 179 4.71 -16.71 14.11
CA THR A 179 5.76 -15.78 13.72
C THR A 179 5.15 -14.54 13.07
N LYS A 180 5.61 -13.36 13.48
CA LYS A 180 5.24 -12.07 12.89
C LYS A 180 6.41 -11.57 12.06
N VAL A 181 6.11 -11.01 10.89
CA VAL A 181 7.12 -10.44 9.99
C VAL A 181 6.62 -9.08 9.51
N GLU A 182 7.25 -8.03 10.01
CA GLU A 182 7.03 -6.68 9.53
C GLU A 182 8.09 -6.29 8.50
N ALA A 183 7.68 -5.45 7.54
CA ALA A 183 8.59 -4.97 6.50
C ALA A 183 8.54 -3.44 6.48
N SER A 184 9.69 -2.81 6.48
CA SER A 184 9.84 -1.36 6.33
C SER A 184 10.84 -1.04 5.23
N ILE A 185 10.62 0.10 4.59
CA ILE A 185 11.48 0.62 3.53
C ILE A 185 12.27 1.77 4.14
N GLU A 186 13.59 1.67 4.10
CA GLU A 186 14.51 2.72 4.51
C GLU A 186 15.10 3.35 3.25
N ASP A 187 14.69 4.59 2.95
CA ASP A 187 15.20 5.32 1.80
C ASP A 187 16.71 5.54 1.92
N ALA A 188 17.40 5.58 0.78
CA ALA A 188 18.80 5.94 0.71
C ALA A 188 18.92 7.29 -0.02
N PRO A 189 18.89 8.43 0.69
CA PRO A 189 18.81 9.75 0.07
C PRO A 189 19.98 10.04 -0.89
N ASP A 190 21.15 9.45 -0.62
CA ASP A 190 22.36 9.62 -1.43
C ASP A 190 22.33 8.82 -2.75
N LEU A 191 21.32 7.97 -2.95
CA LEU A 191 21.20 7.06 -4.09
C LEU A 191 19.82 7.23 -4.75
N ASN A 192 19.81 7.75 -5.98
CA ASN A 192 18.58 8.13 -6.66
C ASN A 192 17.54 6.99 -6.71
N ASN A 193 16.36 7.24 -6.14
CA ASN A 193 15.22 6.33 -6.04
C ASN A 193 15.61 4.90 -5.62
N ARG A 194 16.47 4.78 -4.61
CA ARG A 194 16.86 3.49 -4.02
C ARG A 194 16.55 3.42 -2.54
N ALA A 195 16.30 2.20 -2.07
CA ALA A 195 16.01 1.95 -0.67
C ALA A 195 16.50 0.58 -0.21
N ARG A 196 16.58 0.41 1.11
CA ARG A 196 16.81 -0.86 1.79
C ARG A 196 15.49 -1.41 2.29
N LEU A 197 15.33 -2.73 2.20
CA LEU A 197 14.16 -3.41 2.74
C LEU A 197 14.53 -4.10 4.05
N ILE A 198 13.90 -3.71 5.15
CA ILE A 198 14.15 -4.27 6.48
C ILE A 198 12.99 -5.19 6.83
N PHE A 199 13.31 -6.43 7.19
CA PHE A 199 12.35 -7.38 7.74
C PHE A 199 12.60 -7.54 9.24
N ASP A 200 11.67 -7.06 10.05
CA ASP A 200 11.66 -7.32 11.50
C ASP A 200 10.87 -8.61 11.75
N VAL A 201 11.52 -9.59 12.38
CA VAL A 201 10.96 -10.92 12.60
C VAL A 201 10.88 -11.22 14.08
N ASP A 202 9.65 -11.38 14.57
CA ASP A 202 9.37 -12.01 15.86
C ASP A 202 8.97 -13.47 15.62
N ALA A 203 9.85 -14.40 15.98
CA ALA A 203 9.58 -15.82 15.88
C ALA A 203 8.36 -16.25 16.72
N GLY A 204 8.10 -15.56 17.84
CA GLY A 204 7.07 -15.93 18.80
C GLY A 204 7.37 -17.23 19.55
N VAL A 205 6.32 -17.87 20.05
CA VAL A 205 6.41 -19.09 20.85
C VAL A 205 6.42 -20.32 19.95
N ARG A 206 7.32 -21.26 20.25
CA ARG A 206 7.37 -22.55 19.59
C ARG A 206 6.22 -23.43 20.09
N LEU A 207 5.39 -23.94 19.19
CA LEU A 207 4.32 -24.89 19.49
C LEU A 207 4.87 -26.31 19.51
N GLU A 208 4.68 -26.96 20.65
CA GLU A 208 5.08 -28.33 20.94
C GLU A 208 3.83 -29.14 21.29
N ILE A 209 3.81 -30.44 20.96
CA ILE A 209 2.66 -31.31 21.25
C ILE A 209 2.78 -31.83 22.68
N LYS A 210 1.95 -31.28 23.57
CA LYS A 210 1.95 -31.64 25.00
C LYS A 210 1.21 -32.95 25.29
N ASP A 211 0.01 -33.12 24.74
CA ASP A 211 -0.87 -34.26 25.00
C ASP A 211 -1.78 -34.52 23.78
N ILE A 212 -2.19 -35.78 23.57
CA ILE A 212 -3.15 -36.18 22.54
C ILE A 212 -4.30 -36.92 23.23
N LYS A 213 -5.48 -36.30 23.23
CA LYS A 213 -6.69 -36.87 23.82
C LYS A 213 -7.63 -37.39 22.75
N PHE A 214 -8.27 -38.52 23.03
CA PHE A 214 -9.33 -39.06 22.19
C PHE A 214 -10.64 -38.98 22.98
N GLU A 215 -11.71 -38.56 22.33
CA GLU A 215 -13.04 -38.48 22.92
C GLU A 215 -14.00 -39.33 22.07
N GLY A 216 -14.92 -40.05 22.73
CA GLY A 216 -15.93 -40.89 22.06
C GLY A 216 -15.43 -42.25 21.53
N ASN A 217 -14.19 -42.63 21.80
CA ASN A 217 -13.67 -43.95 21.44
C ASN A 217 -14.06 -45.02 22.48
N GLU A 218 -14.97 -45.91 22.10
CA GLU A 218 -15.39 -47.04 22.96
C GLU A 218 -14.66 -48.35 22.62
N ALA A 219 -14.40 -48.60 21.34
CA ALA A 219 -13.81 -49.86 20.87
C ALA A 219 -12.30 -49.98 21.13
N TYR A 220 -11.58 -48.86 21.23
CA TYR A 220 -10.13 -48.84 21.41
C TYR A 220 -9.72 -47.77 22.42
N SER A 221 -8.79 -48.09 23.31
CA SER A 221 -8.26 -47.12 24.27
C SER A 221 -7.39 -46.05 23.61
N ASP A 222 -7.33 -44.87 24.21
CA ASP A 222 -6.51 -43.72 23.80
C ASP A 222 -5.07 -44.15 23.53
N ARG A 223 -4.46 -44.89 24.47
CA ARG A 223 -3.09 -45.41 24.33
C ARG A 223 -2.89 -46.23 23.05
N LYS A 224 -3.91 -46.96 22.59
CA LYS A 224 -3.86 -47.73 21.35
C LYS A 224 -3.95 -46.81 20.13
N LEU A 225 -4.82 -45.79 20.19
CA LEU A 225 -4.99 -44.80 19.13
C LEU A 225 -3.79 -43.85 19.00
N THR A 226 -3.22 -43.35 20.11
CA THR A 226 -1.99 -42.55 20.13
C THR A 226 -0.83 -43.27 19.44
N LYS A 227 -0.73 -44.60 19.58
CA LYS A 227 0.29 -45.40 18.87
C LYS A 227 0.10 -45.43 17.34
N LYS A 228 -1.12 -45.18 16.86
CA LYS A 228 -1.47 -45.12 15.44
C LYS A 228 -1.34 -43.72 14.85
N MET A 229 -1.35 -42.67 15.68
CA MET A 229 -1.07 -41.28 15.27
C MET A 229 0.36 -41.01 14.77
N LYS A 230 1.22 -42.02 14.60
CA LYS A 230 2.57 -41.80 14.05
C LYS A 230 2.46 -41.14 12.65
N PRO A 231 3.32 -40.15 12.31
CA PRO A 231 4.56 -39.74 12.99
C PRO A 231 4.40 -38.80 14.20
N LEU A 232 3.18 -38.29 14.45
CA LEU A 232 2.84 -37.50 15.64
C LEU A 232 3.18 -38.28 16.92
N LYS A 233 3.99 -37.70 17.80
CA LYS A 233 4.27 -38.26 19.13
C LYS A 233 4.33 -37.12 20.14
N GLU A 234 3.74 -37.33 21.30
CA GLU A 234 3.87 -36.45 22.47
C GLU A 234 5.34 -36.22 22.83
N ASP A 235 5.63 -35.00 23.26
CA ASP A 235 6.94 -34.67 23.83
C ASP A 235 7.07 -35.30 25.21
N LYS A 236 8.09 -36.14 25.38
CA LYS A 236 8.38 -36.81 26.65
C LYS A 236 9.58 -36.12 27.28
N TRP A 237 9.46 -35.75 28.56
CA TRP A 237 10.45 -34.94 29.29
C TRP A 237 11.88 -35.54 29.30
N TRP A 238 12.04 -36.84 29.04
CA TRP A 238 13.35 -37.52 28.92
C TRP A 238 13.95 -37.56 27.50
N LYS A 239 13.26 -37.07 26.46
CA LYS A 239 13.74 -37.06 25.06
C LYS A 239 14.33 -35.70 24.68
N ILE A 240 15.42 -35.34 25.36
CA ILE A 240 16.04 -34.00 25.31
C ILE A 240 16.59 -33.62 23.91
N LEU A 241 16.88 -34.60 23.04
CA LEU A 241 17.47 -34.34 21.71
C LEU A 241 16.46 -34.16 20.57
N SER A 242 15.15 -34.34 20.79
CA SER A 242 14.16 -34.29 19.70
C SER A 242 12.80 -33.81 20.22
N LYS A 243 12.74 -32.57 20.71
CA LYS A 243 11.46 -31.90 20.95
C LYS A 243 10.65 -31.87 19.66
N LYS A 244 9.54 -32.60 19.62
CA LYS A 244 8.74 -32.80 18.42
C LYS A 244 7.82 -31.62 18.19
N VAL A 245 8.22 -30.82 17.20
CA VAL A 245 7.44 -29.72 16.64
C VAL A 245 6.08 -30.20 16.15
N TYR A 246 5.02 -29.44 16.43
CA TYR A 246 3.75 -29.64 15.75
C TYR A 246 3.88 -29.32 14.26
N LYS A 247 3.59 -30.31 13.42
CA LYS A 247 3.45 -30.17 11.96
C LYS A 247 2.05 -30.61 11.58
N GLN A 248 1.33 -29.78 10.82
CA GLN A 248 -0.02 -30.14 10.33
C GLN A 248 0.00 -31.42 9.49
N SER A 249 1.01 -31.61 8.64
CA SER A 249 1.17 -32.83 7.84
C SER A 249 1.23 -34.09 8.69
N ASP A 250 1.99 -34.05 9.79
CA ASP A 250 2.16 -35.17 10.72
C ASP A 250 0.85 -35.47 11.46
N TYR A 251 0.04 -34.43 11.72
CA TYR A 251 -1.28 -34.57 12.31
C TYR A 251 -2.27 -35.22 11.34
N ASP A 252 -2.35 -34.71 10.11
CA ASP A 252 -3.24 -35.22 9.07
C ASP A 252 -2.94 -36.69 8.74
N GLU A 253 -1.65 -37.05 8.63
CA GLU A 253 -1.19 -38.44 8.47
C GLU A 253 -1.59 -39.31 9.68
N GLY A 254 -1.42 -38.78 10.90
CA GLY A 254 -1.85 -39.45 12.12
C GLY A 254 -3.34 -39.78 12.13
N ILE A 255 -4.19 -38.82 11.73
CA ILE A 255 -5.64 -39.01 11.61
C ILE A 255 -5.96 -40.07 10.56
N ALA A 256 -5.33 -40.01 9.38
CA ALA A 256 -5.51 -41.01 8.33
C ALA A 256 -5.15 -42.43 8.82
N ASN A 257 -4.07 -42.56 9.59
CA ASN A 257 -3.64 -43.83 10.18
C ASN A 257 -4.63 -44.36 11.22
N VAL A 258 -5.21 -43.49 12.05
CA VAL A 258 -6.27 -43.88 12.99
C VAL A 258 -7.51 -44.35 12.23
N LEU A 259 -7.97 -43.61 11.21
CA LEU A 259 -9.12 -44.00 10.38
C LEU A 259 -8.89 -45.34 9.67
N ALA A 260 -7.72 -45.54 9.08
CA ALA A 260 -7.34 -46.79 8.44
C ALA A 260 -7.34 -47.96 9.44
N TYR A 261 -6.92 -47.70 10.69
CA TYR A 261 -6.94 -48.72 11.74
C TYR A 261 -8.37 -49.13 12.12
N TYR A 262 -9.31 -48.18 12.24
CA TYR A 262 -10.73 -48.51 12.45
C TYR A 262 -11.29 -49.31 11.29
N ARG A 263 -11.11 -48.85 10.04
CA ARG A 263 -11.61 -49.52 8.82
C ARG A 263 -11.09 -50.94 8.63
N LYS A 264 -9.89 -51.25 9.13
CA LYS A 264 -9.29 -52.58 9.02
C LYS A 264 -9.79 -53.57 10.08
N ASN A 265 -10.27 -53.08 11.23
CA ASN A 265 -10.56 -53.89 12.41
C ASN A 265 -12.01 -53.75 12.91
N GLY A 266 -12.89 -53.16 12.10
CA GLY A 266 -14.34 -53.10 12.31
C GLY A 266 -15.03 -53.48 11.01
#